data_AF-A0A957ELR4-F1
#
_entry.id   AF-A0A957ELR4-F1
#
_cell.length_a   1.000
_cell.length_b   1.000
_cell.length_c   1.000
_cell.angle_alpha   90.00
_cell.angle_beta   90.00
_cell.angle_gamma   90.00
#
_symmetry.space_group_name_H-M   'P 1'
#
loop_
_entity.id
_entity.type
_entity.pdbx_description
1 polymer ?
#
loop_
_entity_poly.entity_id
_entity_poly.type
_entity_poly.pdbx_seq_one_letter_code
_entity_poly.pdbx_strand_id
1 'polypeptide(L)'
;MTTAGVLEKPSNIVGVRFQKLGKLYHFKVREPAEIDPGDHVILETKRGRQLGQVIAYIDPEQVHTTKGMKYVNRKATPRDLVLKQVWETKELDALITCRER
;
A
#
# COMPACT_ATOMS: atom_id res chain seq x y z
N MET A 1 29.01 8.96 -10.39
CA MET A 1 27.84 9.19 -11.26
C MET A 1 26.77 8.17 -10.90
N THR A 2 25.87 8.50 -9.98
CA THR A 2 24.66 7.69 -9.74
C THR A 2 23.56 8.65 -9.36
N THR A 3 22.78 9.04 -10.36
CA THR A 3 21.63 9.92 -10.24
C THR A 3 20.58 9.16 -9.43
N ALA A 4 20.45 9.51 -8.14
CA ALA A 4 19.27 9.15 -7.37
C ALA A 4 18.09 9.90 -7.99
N GLY A 5 17.35 9.21 -8.86
CA GLY A 5 16.09 9.68 -9.41
C GLY A 5 15.04 9.72 -8.31
N VAL A 6 15.09 10.73 -7.46
CA VAL A 6 13.93 11.16 -6.68
C VAL A 6 13.02 11.88 -7.66
N LEU A 7 12.01 11.17 -8.17
CA LEU A 7 10.96 11.78 -8.99
C LEU A 7 10.17 12.75 -8.10
N GLU A 8 10.48 14.04 -8.23
CA GLU A 8 9.62 15.11 -7.75
C GLU A 8 8.28 15.05 -8.49
N LYS A 9 7.26 14.56 -7.77
CA LYS A 9 5.83 14.45 -8.08
C LYS A 9 5.40 14.65 -9.55
N PRO A 10 5.38 13.57 -10.38
CA PRO A 10 4.83 13.65 -11.74
C PRO A 10 3.61 12.75 -12.00
N SER A 11 3.14 11.93 -11.05
CA SER A 11 2.08 10.95 -11.33
C SER A 11 1.07 10.71 -10.21
N ASN A 12 -0.22 10.73 -10.57
CA ASN A 12 -1.34 10.43 -9.67
C ASN A 12 -1.52 8.92 -9.44
N ILE A 13 -0.48 8.12 -9.68
CA ILE A 13 -0.51 6.67 -9.58
C ILE A 13 0.55 6.23 -8.57
N VAL A 14 0.13 5.40 -7.62
CA VAL A 14 0.99 4.83 -6.59
C VAL A 14 0.97 3.31 -6.67
N GLY A 15 2.13 2.71 -6.41
CA GLY A 15 2.28 1.28 -6.19
C GLY A 15 2.04 0.96 -4.72
N VAL A 16 1.06 0.10 -4.45
CA VAL A 16 0.68 -0.33 -3.10
C VAL A 16 0.88 -1.83 -2.95
N ARG A 17 1.43 -2.24 -1.80
CA ARG A 17 1.65 -3.63 -1.43
C ARG A 17 0.93 -3.95 -0.12
N PHE A 18 0.25 -5.10 -0.06
CA PHE A 18 -0.53 -5.52 1.13
C PHE A 18 0.24 -6.43 2.09
N GLN A 19 1.29 -7.11 1.62
CA GLN A 19 2.10 -8.05 2.40
C GLN A 19 3.57 -7.86 2.05
N LYS A 20 4.51 -8.14 2.97
CA LYS A 20 5.94 -7.90 2.78
C LYS A 20 6.50 -8.45 1.45
N LEU A 21 6.10 -9.68 1.09
CA LEU A 21 6.49 -10.37 -0.15
C LEU A 21 5.33 -10.49 -1.17
N GLY A 22 4.36 -9.58 -1.10
CA GLY A 22 3.19 -9.57 -1.97
C GLY A 22 3.41 -8.90 -3.33
N LYS A 23 2.44 -9.09 -4.23
CA LYS A 23 2.37 -8.38 -5.52
C LYS A 23 2.21 -6.87 -5.30
N LEU A 24 2.82 -6.07 -6.18
CA LEU A 24 2.61 -4.63 -6.26
C LEU A 24 1.36 -4.36 -7.10
N TYR A 25 0.44 -3.56 -6.56
CA TYR A 25 -0.80 -3.17 -7.22
C TYR A 25 -0.81 -1.66 -7.45
N HIS A 26 -1.33 -1.22 -8.58
CA HIS A 26 -1.34 0.20 -8.94
C HIS A 26 -2.71 0.81 -8.63
N PHE A 27 -2.70 1.98 -7.98
CA PHE A 27 -3.89 2.73 -7.59
C PHE A 27 -3.74 4.20 -7.92
N LYS A 28 -4.87 4.86 -8.19
CA LYS A 28 -4.90 6.32 -8.38
C LYS A 28 -5.03 7.04 -7.03
N VAL A 29 -4.41 8.20 -6.91
CA VAL A 29 -4.59 9.10 -5.76
C VAL A 29 -5.42 10.30 -6.20
N ARG A 30 -6.29 10.80 -5.32
CA ARG A 30 -7.04 12.04 -5.57
C ARG A 30 -6.17 13.24 -5.19
N GLU A 31 -6.22 14.29 -6.00
CA GLU A 31 -5.57 15.56 -5.67
C GLU A 31 -6.44 16.40 -4.71
N PRO A 32 -5.85 17.15 -3.77
CA PRO A 32 -4.43 17.15 -3.41
C PRO A 32 -4.05 15.86 -2.65
N ALA A 33 -2.96 15.21 -3.08
CA ALA A 33 -2.49 13.97 -2.48
C ALA A 33 -1.45 14.24 -1.38
N GLU A 34 -1.82 13.97 -0.13
CA GLU A 34 -0.93 13.94 1.06
C GLU A 34 -0.51 12.49 1.38
N ILE A 35 -0.01 11.77 0.39
CA ILE A 35 0.38 10.36 0.52
C ILE A 35 1.77 10.19 -0.07
N ASP A 36 2.71 9.74 0.74
CA ASP A 36 4.09 9.52 0.33
C ASP A 36 4.51 8.04 0.43
N PRO A 37 5.57 7.64 -0.28
CA PRO A 37 6.17 6.32 -0.11
C PRO A 37 6.48 6.03 1.37
N GLY A 38 6.07 4.84 1.84
CA GLY A 38 6.13 4.44 3.24
C GLY A 38 4.81 4.62 3.99
N ASP A 39 3.92 5.50 3.53
CA ASP A 39 2.61 5.66 4.13
C ASP A 39 1.75 4.40 4.00
N HIS A 40 0.93 4.19 5.02
CA HIS A 40 -0.12 3.18 4.95
C HIS A 40 -1.42 3.82 4.50
N VAL A 41 -2.15 3.11 3.66
CA VAL A 41 -3.39 3.56 3.04
C VAL A 41 -4.46 2.50 3.13
N ILE A 42 -5.71 2.95 3.23
CA ILE A 42 -6.89 2.10 3.17
C ILE A 42 -7.39 2.06 1.74
N LEU A 43 -7.68 0.86 1.26
CA LEU A 43 -8.15 0.56 -0.09
C LEU A 43 -9.46 -0.22 -0.02
N GLU A 44 -10.35 0.01 -0.98
CA GLU A 44 -11.55 -0.80 -1.16
C GLU A 44 -11.30 -1.81 -2.30
N THR A 45 -11.22 -3.10 -1.95
CA THR A 45 -11.09 -4.18 -2.93
C THR A 45 -12.37 -4.99 -3.01
N LYS A 46 -12.44 -5.94 -3.94
CA LYS A 46 -13.62 -6.84 -4.05
C LYS A 46 -13.87 -7.65 -2.77
N ARG A 47 -12.86 -7.79 -1.90
CA ARG A 47 -12.94 -8.50 -0.62
C ARG A 47 -13.18 -7.56 0.57
N GLY A 48 -13.47 -6.28 0.31
CA GLY A 48 -13.69 -5.25 1.30
C GLY A 48 -12.47 -4.37 1.53
N ARG A 49 -12.41 -3.77 2.72
CA ARG A 49 -11.37 -2.81 3.11
C ARG A 49 -10.06 -3.52 3.42
N GLN A 50 -8.97 -3.04 2.82
CA GLN A 50 -7.64 -3.57 3.05
C GLN A 50 -6.66 -2.44 3.38
N LEU A 51 -5.73 -2.73 4.28
CA LEU A 51 -4.60 -1.86 4.60
C LEU A 51 -3.42 -2.24 3.72
N GLY A 52 -2.88 -1.28 2.98
CA GLY A 52 -1.69 -1.46 2.15
C GLY A 52 -0.64 -0.40 2.46
N GLN A 53 0.60 -0.67 2.09
CA GLN A 53 1.71 0.26 2.18
C GLN A 53 2.07 0.80 0.79
N VAL A 54 2.23 2.11 0.68
CA VAL A 54 2.70 2.77 -0.53
C VAL A 54 4.20 2.53 -0.67
N ILE A 55 4.61 1.99 -1.81
CA ILE A 55 6.01 1.65 -2.10
C ILE A 55 6.69 2.76 -2.89
N ALA A 56 6.01 3.28 -3.92
CA ALA A 56 6.54 4.32 -4.80
C ALA A 56 5.42 4.97 -5.61
N TYR A 57 5.69 6.16 -6.14
CA TYR A 57 4.94 6.70 -7.27
C TYR A 57 5.31 5.93 -8.54
N ILE A 58 4.33 5.70 -9.41
CA ILE A 58 4.49 4.92 -10.65
C ILE A 58 4.20 5.83 -11.83
N ASP A 59 5.08 5.80 -12.82
CA ASP A 59 4.88 6.53 -14.07
C ASP A 59 3.66 5.96 -14.83
N PRO A 60 2.70 6.78 -15.28
CA PRO A 60 1.56 6.30 -16.07
C PRO A 60 1.95 5.51 -17.32
N GLU A 61 3.11 5.79 -17.93
CA GLU A 61 3.60 5.05 -19.11
C GLU A 61 4.00 3.61 -18.78
N GLN A 62 4.40 3.34 -17.53
CA GLN A 62 4.75 2.00 -17.06
C GLN A 62 3.51 1.14 -16.76
N VAL A 63 2.32 1.72 -16.79
CA VAL A 63 1.07 1.03 -16.47
C VAL A 63 0.35 0.62 -17.75
N HIS A 64 0.30 -0.69 -18.02
CA HIS A 64 -0.36 -1.25 -19.22
C HIS A 64 -1.84 -0.82 -19.41
N THR A 65 -2.56 -0.50 -18.33
CA THR A 65 -3.91 0.08 -18.40
C THR A 65 -4.24 0.95 -17.20
N THR A 66 -4.67 2.18 -17.47
CA THR A 66 -5.16 3.13 -16.43
C THR A 66 -6.69 3.15 -16.35
N LYS A 67 -7.38 2.50 -17.30
CA LYS A 67 -8.85 2.49 -17.40
C LYS A 67 -9.42 1.51 -16.38
N GLY A 68 -10.30 2.00 -15.50
CA GLY A 68 -10.92 1.19 -14.43
C GLY A 68 -10.05 0.98 -13.19
N MET A 69 -8.89 1.65 -13.10
CA MET A 69 -8.06 1.63 -11.89
C MET A 69 -8.81 2.24 -10.71
N LYS A 70 -8.73 1.57 -9.55
CA LYS A 70 -9.36 2.03 -8.31
C LYS A 70 -8.54 3.16 -7.68
N TYR A 71 -9.23 3.97 -6.87
CA TYR A 71 -8.59 5.03 -6.10
C TYR A 71 -8.21 4.55 -4.71
N VAL A 72 -7.15 5.15 -4.16
CA VAL A 72 -6.88 5.12 -2.72
C VAL A 72 -8.07 5.74 -2.00
N ASN A 73 -8.57 5.07 -0.95
CA ASN A 73 -9.72 5.57 -0.20
C ASN A 73 -9.29 6.69 0.76
N ARG A 74 -8.31 6.40 1.64
CA ARG A 74 -7.71 7.38 2.56
C ARG A 74 -6.36 6.93 3.09
N LYS A 75 -5.58 7.84 3.66
CA LYS A 75 -4.43 7.52 4.51
C LYS A 75 -4.89 6.75 5.76
N ALA A 76 -4.07 5.81 6.22
CA ALA A 76 -4.32 5.05 7.43
C ALA A 76 -4.28 5.98 8.65
N THR A 77 -5.22 5.80 9.56
CA THR A 77 -5.26 6.51 10.84
C THR A 77 -4.39 5.77 11.87
N PRO A 78 -4.01 6.42 12.99
CA PRO A 78 -3.32 5.73 14.07
C PRO A 78 -4.07 4.48 14.56
N ARG A 79 -5.40 4.52 14.57
CA ARG A 79 -6.24 3.36 14.93
C ARG A 79 -6.04 2.18 13.98
N ASP A 80 -5.91 2.43 12.68
CA ASP A 80 -5.69 1.38 11.69
C ASP A 80 -4.30 0.73 11.88
N LEU A 81 -3.29 1.54 12.22
CA LEU A 81 -1.92 1.07 12.46
C LEU A 81 -1.80 0.24 13.74
N VAL A 82 -2.46 0.65 14.83
CA VAL A 82 -2.54 -0.15 16.06
C VAL A 82 -3.21 -1.49 15.78
N LEU A 83 -4.30 -1.48 15.02
CA LEU A 83 -5.00 -2.70 14.65
C LEU A 83 -4.10 -3.64 13.83
N LYS A 84 -3.32 -3.11 12.88
CA LYS A 84 -2.30 -3.89 12.14
C LYS A 84 -1.33 -4.58 13.09
N GLN A 85 -0.76 -3.86 14.06
CA GLN A 85 0.20 -4.43 15.00
C GLN A 85 -0.40 -5.53 15.87
N VAL A 86 -1.66 -5.37 16.31
CA VAL A 86 -2.39 -6.41 17.05
C VAL A 86 -2.55 -7.67 16.20
N TRP A 87 -2.90 -7.53 14.92
CA TRP A 87 -3.04 -8.69 14.04
C TRP A 87 -1.71 -9.38 13.74
N GLU A 88 -0.64 -8.62 13.52
CA GLU A 88 0.71 -9.19 13.32
C GLU A 88 1.19 -9.97 14.56
N THR A 89 0.85 -9.50 15.76
CA THR A 89 1.17 -10.22 17.00
C THR A 89 0.38 -11.54 17.08
N LYS A 90 -0.93 -11.50 16.82
CA LYS A 90 -1.77 -12.71 16.82
C LYS A 90 -1.36 -13.73 15.76
N GLU A 91 -0.93 -13.26 14.59
CA GLU A 91 -0.39 -14.12 13.53
C GLU A 91 0.85 -14.86 14.01
N LEU A 92 1.77 -14.16 14.68
CA LEU A 92 2.97 -14.76 15.25
C LEU A 92 2.63 -15.78 16.35
N ASP A 93 1.75 -15.44 17.29
CA ASP A 93 1.33 -16.33 18.37
C ASP A 93 0.69 -17.62 17.84
N ALA A 94 -0.16 -17.50 16.81
CA ALA A 94 -0.78 -18.65 16.15
C ALA A 94 0.26 -19.53 15.47
N LEU A 95 1.26 -18.93 14.81
CA LEU A 95 2.35 -19.67 14.16
C LEU A 95 3.22 -20.43 15.16
N ILE A 96 3.53 -19.82 16.31
CA ILE A 96 4.26 -20.47 17.40
C ILE A 96 3.45 -21.66 17.93
N THR A 97 2.18 -21.43 18.26
CA THR A 97 1.27 -22.47 18.79
C THR A 97 1.18 -23.68 17.85
N CYS A 98 1.09 -23.46 16.54
CA CYS A 98 1.03 -24.53 15.56
C CYS A 98 2.35 -25.28 15.37
N ARG A 99 3.50 -24.68 15.72
CA ARG A 99 4.83 -25.30 15.61
C ARG A 99 5.20 -26.09 16.86
N GLU A 100 4.63 -25.73 18.02
CA GLU A 100 4.84 -26.42 19.30
C GLU A 100 4.03 -27.73 19.44
N ARG A 101 3.14 -28.02 18.49
CA ARG A 101 2.36 -29.26 18.40
C ARG A 101 2.80 -30.07 17.18
#